data_AF-A0A0G0UBN8-F1
#
_entry.id   AF-A0A0G0UBN8-F1
#
_cell.length_a   1.000
_cell.length_b   1.000
_cell.length_c   1.000
_cell.angle_alpha   90.00
_cell.angle_beta   90.00
_cell.angle_gamma   90.00
#
_symmetry.space_group_name_H-M   'P 1'
#
loop_
_entity.id
_entity.type
_entity.pdbx_description
1 polymer ?
#
loop_
_entity_poly.entity_id
_entity_poly.type
_entity_poly.pdbx_seq_one_letter_code
_entity_poly.pdbx_strand_id
1 'polypeptide(L)'
;MKKSCDLCKAKIEDWNKHCAKCGFTLVLEPDKKIQERFLRCPSLGAILWTQGWSFGARLYFWFFLSLIPLFGFIILFLLFLFGRRWSWKYGGWGSWEEYQSRMRFLDLIGGIWFLGLGVVYLWIRFKL
;
A
#
# COMPACT_ATOMS: atom_id res chain seq x y z
N MET A 1 9.97 -5.34 -13.61
CA MET A 1 9.72 -4.43 -14.76
C MET A 1 10.21 -3.03 -14.41
N LYS A 2 11.21 -2.51 -15.14
CA LYS A 2 11.68 -1.11 -15.00
C LYS A 2 10.52 -0.16 -15.36
N LYS A 3 10.15 0.74 -14.44
CA LYS A 3 8.98 1.64 -14.53
C LYS A 3 9.18 2.87 -15.45
N SER A 4 10.35 3.03 -16.06
CA SER A 4 10.69 4.19 -16.89
C SER A 4 11.64 3.75 -18.01
N CYS A 5 11.38 4.16 -19.24
CA CYS A 5 12.31 3.98 -20.35
C CYS A 5 13.60 4.76 -20.06
N ASP A 6 14.76 4.12 -20.22
CA ASP A 6 16.08 4.72 -19.95
C ASP A 6 16.31 5.95 -20.86
N LEU A 7 15.73 5.97 -22.07
CA LEU A 7 15.72 7.15 -22.96
C LEU A 7 14.92 8.33 -22.39
N CYS A 8 13.76 8.08 -21.76
CA CYS A 8 12.94 9.14 -21.19
C CYS A 8 13.61 9.76 -19.96
N LYS A 9 14.30 8.93 -19.16
CA LYS A 9 15.13 9.41 -18.05
C LYS A 9 16.28 10.29 -18.53
N ALA A 10 17.02 9.83 -19.54
CA ALA A 10 18.13 10.58 -20.11
C ALA A 10 17.69 11.97 -20.63
N LYS A 11 16.55 12.07 -21.30
CA LYS A 11 16.00 13.35 -21.78
C LYS A 11 15.62 14.30 -20.65
N ILE A 12 15.10 13.77 -19.54
CA ILE A 12 14.70 14.60 -18.39
C ILE A 12 15.89 15.05 -17.58
N GLU A 13 16.89 14.20 -17.40
CA GLU A 13 18.17 14.60 -16.80
C GLU A 13 18.84 15.69 -17.63
N ASP A 14 18.83 15.56 -18.96
CA ASP A 14 19.35 16.58 -19.86
C ASP A 14 18.57 17.90 -19.73
N TRP A 15 17.24 17.85 -19.76
CA TRP A 15 16.40 19.03 -19.56
C TRP A 15 16.57 19.68 -18.18
N ASN A 16 16.72 18.90 -17.11
CA ASN A 16 16.96 19.42 -15.77
C ASN A 16 18.34 20.08 -15.63
N LYS A 17 19.37 19.58 -16.32
CA LYS A 17 20.68 20.25 -16.39
C LYS A 17 20.58 21.61 -17.09
N HIS A 18 19.80 21.68 -18.17
CA HIS A 18 19.60 22.93 -18.92
C HIS A 18 18.70 23.93 -18.17
N CYS A 19 17.67 23.47 -17.47
CA CYS A 19 16.75 24.34 -16.73
C CYS A 19 17.21 24.66 -15.28
N ALA A 20 18.45 24.38 -14.91
CA ALA A 20 18.97 24.64 -13.56
C ALA A 20 18.86 26.13 -13.13
N LYS A 21 18.76 27.07 -14.07
CA LYS A 21 18.57 28.51 -13.82
C LYS A 21 17.11 28.93 -13.64
N CYS A 22 16.16 28.06 -13.99
CA CYS A 22 14.72 28.36 -13.99
C CYS A 22 14.08 28.25 -12.59
N GLY A 23 14.73 27.53 -11.66
CA GLY A 23 14.16 27.19 -10.36
C GLY A 23 13.12 26.06 -10.39
N PHE A 24 12.94 25.39 -11.54
CA PHE A 24 11.98 24.29 -11.72
C PHE A 24 12.69 22.97 -12.03
N THR A 25 12.18 21.86 -11.50
CA THR A 25 12.67 20.50 -11.77
C THR A 25 11.55 19.67 -12.41
N LEU A 26 11.85 19.04 -13.55
CA LEU A 26 10.94 18.12 -14.23
C LEU A 26 10.98 16.75 -13.56
N VAL A 27 9.80 16.23 -13.23
CA VAL A 27 9.61 14.91 -12.59
C VAL A 27 8.67 14.07 -13.45
N LEU A 28 9.01 12.79 -13.66
CA LEU A 28 8.10 11.82 -14.26
C LEU A 28 7.11 11.33 -13.22
N GLU A 29 5.89 11.85 -13.26
CA GLU A 29 4.79 11.28 -12.50
C GLU A 29 4.14 10.12 -13.30
N PRO A 30 3.81 8.99 -12.66
CA PRO A 30 3.06 7.92 -13.30
C PRO A 30 1.66 8.40 -13.70
N ASP A 31 1.15 7.89 -14.84
CA ASP A 31 -0.20 8.20 -15.34
C ASP A 31 -1.25 8.06 -14.23
N LYS A 32 -2.08 9.09 -14.02
CA LYS A 32 -3.19 9.12 -13.05
C LYS A 32 -4.05 7.86 -13.12
N LYS A 33 -4.19 7.25 -14.31
CA LYS A 33 -4.89 5.96 -14.49
C LYS A 33 -4.24 4.80 -13.73
N ILE A 34 -2.91 4.75 -13.64
CA ILE A 34 -2.17 3.72 -12.89
C ILE A 34 -2.36 3.92 -11.39
N GLN A 35 -2.29 5.16 -10.94
CA GLN A 35 -2.55 5.52 -9.54
C GLN A 35 -3.96 5.10 -9.13
N GLU A 36 -4.96 5.48 -9.91
CA GLU A 36 -6.35 5.07 -9.67
C GLU A 36 -6.48 3.56 -9.63
N ARG A 37 -5.94 2.84 -10.62
CA ARG A 37 -5.99 1.37 -10.64
C ARG A 37 -5.40 0.76 -9.36
N PHE A 38 -4.28 1.29 -8.87
CA PHE A 38 -3.67 0.83 -7.62
C PHE A 38 -4.57 1.07 -6.40
N LEU A 39 -5.21 2.24 -6.34
CA LEU A 39 -6.15 2.61 -5.28
C LEU A 39 -7.45 1.78 -5.31
N ARG A 40 -7.87 1.30 -6.49
CA ARG A 40 -9.04 0.41 -6.62
C ARG A 40 -8.70 -1.06 -6.36
N CYS A 41 -7.43 -1.42 -6.34
CA CYS A 41 -7.00 -2.79 -6.16
C CYS A 41 -7.16 -3.23 -4.70
N PRO A 42 -7.76 -4.41 -4.44
CA PRO A 42 -7.91 -4.91 -3.09
C PRO A 42 -6.58 -5.12 -2.38
N SER A 43 -6.56 -4.99 -1.05
CA SER A 43 -5.35 -5.12 -0.24
C SER A 43 -5.34 -6.44 0.53
N LEU A 44 -4.47 -7.36 0.14
CA LEU A 44 -4.33 -8.67 0.81
C LEU A 44 -3.94 -8.52 2.28
N GLY A 45 -3.13 -7.53 2.63
CA GLY A 45 -2.80 -7.25 4.03
C GLY A 45 -4.01 -6.83 4.85
N ALA A 46 -4.95 -6.10 4.25
CA ALA A 46 -6.16 -5.65 4.94
C ALA A 46 -7.14 -6.77 5.27
N ILE A 47 -7.12 -7.87 4.52
CA ILE A 47 -7.97 -9.05 4.78
C ILE A 47 -7.28 -10.09 5.65
N LEU A 48 -5.97 -10.30 5.48
CA LEU A 48 -5.20 -11.29 6.22
C LEU A 48 -4.71 -10.80 7.59
N TRP A 49 -4.62 -9.48 7.76
CA TRP A 49 -4.09 -8.86 8.97
C TRP A 49 -4.69 -7.46 9.21
N THR A 50 -6.03 -7.38 9.29
CA THR A 50 -6.82 -6.13 9.35
C THR A 50 -6.32 -5.12 10.38
N GLN A 51 -6.04 -5.55 11.61
CA GLN A 51 -5.62 -4.65 12.69
C GLN A 51 -4.23 -4.07 12.41
N GLY A 52 -3.24 -4.91 12.11
CA GLY A 52 -1.89 -4.43 11.79
C GLY A 52 -1.86 -3.58 10.52
N TRP A 53 -2.66 -3.96 9.52
CA TRP A 53 -2.79 -3.22 8.28
C TRP A 53 -3.43 -1.84 8.47
N SER A 54 -4.56 -1.74 9.18
CA SER A 54 -5.24 -0.47 9.43
C SER A 54 -4.38 0.52 10.22
N PHE A 55 -3.64 0.03 11.21
CA PHE A 55 -2.64 0.84 11.92
C PHE A 55 -1.52 1.30 10.98
N GLY A 56 -0.92 0.39 10.23
CA GLY A 56 0.17 0.71 9.28
C GLY A 56 -0.26 1.62 8.12
N ALA A 57 -1.54 1.57 7.75
CA ALA A 57 -2.16 2.41 6.74
C ALA A 57 -2.68 3.75 7.28
N ARG A 58 -2.37 4.08 8.54
CA ARG A 58 -2.76 5.33 9.24
C ARG A 58 -4.28 5.53 9.30
N LEU A 59 -5.04 4.43 9.30
CA LEU A 59 -6.49 4.40 9.43
C LEU A 59 -6.89 4.09 10.88
N TYR A 60 -6.40 4.90 11.82
CA TYR A 60 -6.51 4.63 13.26
C TYR A 60 -7.95 4.50 13.77
N PHE A 61 -8.88 5.28 13.21
CA PHE A 61 -10.31 5.14 13.53
C PHE A 61 -10.82 3.72 13.22
N TRP A 62 -10.47 3.20 12.03
CA TRP A 62 -10.85 1.86 11.61
C TRP A 62 -10.13 0.77 12.41
N PHE A 63 -8.89 1.03 12.83
CA PHE A 63 -8.17 0.15 13.76
C PHE A 63 -8.97 -0.04 15.06
N PHE A 64 -9.35 1.04 15.74
CA PHE A 64 -10.10 0.94 17.00
C PHE A 64 -11.45 0.25 16.80
N LEU A 65 -12.16 0.59 15.72
CA LEU A 65 -13.44 -0.03 15.42
C LEU A 65 -13.30 -1.54 15.12
N SER A 66 -12.17 -1.96 14.53
CA SER A 66 -11.90 -3.38 14.22
C SER A 66 -11.61 -4.26 15.44
N LEU A 67 -11.32 -3.65 16.60
CA LEU A 67 -11.13 -4.37 17.85
C LEU A 67 -12.46 -4.83 18.45
N ILE A 68 -13.58 -4.24 18.05
CA ILE A 68 -14.91 -4.64 18.51
C ILE A 68 -15.34 -5.88 17.69
N PRO A 69 -15.54 -7.06 18.31
CA PRO A 69 -15.78 -8.31 17.58
C PRO A 69 -16.95 -8.24 16.59
N LEU A 70 -18.03 -7.54 16.95
CA LEU A 70 -19.20 -7.36 16.11
C LEU A 70 -18.90 -6.61 14.80
N PHE A 71 -18.03 -5.60 14.87
CA PHE A 71 -17.70 -4.76 13.71
C PHE A 71 -16.48 -5.27 12.94
N GLY A 72 -15.67 -6.16 13.53
CA GLY A 72 -14.41 -6.64 12.95
C GLY A 72 -14.56 -7.23 11.54
N PHE A 73 -15.57 -8.07 11.31
CA PHE A 73 -15.81 -8.67 9.99
C PHE A 73 -16.24 -7.64 8.95
N ILE A 74 -17.13 -6.71 9.31
CA ILE A 74 -17.59 -5.65 8.40
C ILE A 74 -16.41 -4.77 7.98
N ILE A 75 -15.59 -4.37 8.95
CA ILE A 75 -14.43 -3.50 8.71
C ILE A 75 -13.38 -4.19 7.86
N LEU A 76 -13.17 -5.49 8.06
CA LEU A 76 -12.26 -6.30 7.24
C LEU A 76 -12.64 -6.20 5.75
N PHE A 77 -13.91 -6.37 5.39
CA PHE A 77 -14.36 -6.23 3.99
C PHE A 77 -14.25 -4.79 3.48
N LEU A 78 -14.60 -3.81 4.31
CA LEU A 78 -14.50 -2.40 3.93
C LEU A 78 -13.04 -1.99 3.67
N LEU A 79 -12.11 -2.39 4.53
CA LEU A 79 -10.69 -2.09 4.38
C LEU A 79 -10.06 -2.88 3.23
N PHE A 80 -10.50 -4.11 2.98
CA PHE A 80 -10.07 -4.90 1.83
C PHE A 80 -10.34 -4.18 0.50
N LEU A 81 -11.54 -3.61 0.32
CA LEU A 81 -11.97 -2.98 -0.93
C LEU A 81 -11.62 -1.49 -1.03
N PHE A 82 -11.77 -0.75 0.06
CA PHE A 82 -11.68 0.71 0.07
C PHE A 82 -10.54 1.25 0.93
N GLY A 83 -9.89 0.40 1.74
CA GLY A 83 -8.86 0.81 2.68
C GLY A 83 -7.73 1.58 2.01
N ARG A 84 -7.27 1.15 0.83
CA ARG A 84 -6.23 1.90 0.08
C ARG A 84 -6.70 3.30 -0.31
N ARG A 85 -7.94 3.46 -0.76
CA ARG A 85 -8.49 4.77 -1.12
C ARG A 85 -8.57 5.69 0.09
N TRP A 86 -9.07 5.15 1.21
CA TRP A 86 -9.20 5.90 2.45
C TRP A 86 -7.85 6.25 3.04
N SER A 87 -6.91 5.31 3.04
CA SER A 87 -5.54 5.55 3.50
C SER A 87 -4.86 6.64 2.68
N TRP A 88 -5.01 6.63 1.36
CA TRP A 88 -4.47 7.70 0.52
C TRP A 88 -5.10 9.06 0.81
N LYS A 89 -6.43 9.10 0.99
CA LYS A 89 -7.18 10.35 1.23
C LYS A 89 -6.95 10.95 2.63
N TYR A 90 -6.85 10.11 3.66
CA TYR A 90 -6.87 10.55 5.06
C TYR A 90 -5.55 10.30 5.82
N GLY A 91 -4.63 9.51 5.25
CA GLY A 91 -3.39 9.08 5.93
C GLY A 91 -2.25 10.10 5.93
N GLY A 92 -2.39 11.25 5.27
CA GLY A 92 -1.38 12.32 5.27
C GLY A 92 -0.01 11.86 4.78
N TRP A 93 0.04 11.13 3.67
CA TRP A 93 1.29 10.62 3.09
C TRP A 93 2.11 11.75 2.44
N GLY A 94 3.44 11.69 2.55
CA GLY A 94 4.31 12.74 2.00
C GLY A 94 4.49 12.64 0.49
N SER A 95 4.45 11.42 -0.07
CA SER A 95 4.54 11.18 -1.52
C SER A 95 3.78 9.92 -1.94
N TRP A 96 3.51 9.81 -3.24
CA TRP A 96 2.88 8.62 -3.82
C TRP A 96 3.80 7.40 -3.72
N GLU A 97 5.11 7.57 -3.87
CA GLU A 97 6.12 6.53 -3.77
C GLU A 97 6.19 5.97 -2.34
N GLU A 98 6.19 6.84 -1.33
CA GLU A 98 6.15 6.45 0.08
C GLU A 98 4.90 5.61 0.36
N TYR A 99 3.73 6.10 -0.06
CA TYR A 99 2.46 5.40 0.11
C TYR A 99 2.46 4.02 -0.56
N GLN A 100 2.85 3.96 -1.84
CA GLN A 100 2.86 2.71 -2.59
C GLN A 100 3.84 1.69 -1.98
N SER A 101 5.02 2.14 -1.56
CA SER A 101 6.00 1.30 -0.87
C SER A 101 5.43 0.74 0.41
N ARG A 102 4.79 1.59 1.23
CA ARG A 102 4.18 1.19 2.49
C ARG A 102 3.04 0.20 2.31
N MET A 103 2.13 0.42 1.36
CA MET A 103 1.02 -0.51 1.10
C MET A 103 1.51 -1.89 0.69
N ARG A 104 2.51 -1.97 -0.18
CA ARG A 104 3.11 -3.25 -0.60
C ARG A 104 3.79 -3.98 0.56
N PHE A 105 4.48 -3.24 1.41
CA PHE A 105 5.09 -3.79 2.62
C PHE A 105 4.04 -4.39 3.56
N LEU A 106 2.93 -3.70 3.78
CA LEU A 106 1.83 -4.21 4.62
C LEU A 106 1.15 -5.44 4.00
N ASP A 107 0.97 -5.47 2.68
CA ASP A 107 0.43 -6.66 2.00
C ASP A 107 1.39 -7.85 2.09
N LEU A 108 2.70 -7.61 1.98
CA LEU A 108 3.72 -8.64 2.17
C LEU A 108 3.67 -9.21 3.60
N ILE A 109 3.60 -8.34 4.61
CA ILE A 109 3.47 -8.80 6.00
C ILE A 109 2.20 -9.62 6.18
N GLY A 110 1.06 -9.16 5.65
CA GLY A 110 -0.19 -9.92 5.71
C GLY A 110 -0.08 -11.31 5.06
N GLY A 111 0.64 -11.41 3.93
CA GLY A 111 0.93 -12.69 3.29
C GLY A 111 1.82 -13.60 4.15
N ILE A 112 2.92 -13.07 4.70
CA ILE A 112 3.83 -13.83 5.59
C ILE A 112 3.08 -14.30 6.84
N TRP A 113 2.26 -13.43 7.42
CA TRP A 113 1.42 -13.74 8.59
C TRP A 113 0.50 -14.93 8.32
N PHE A 114 -0.23 -14.89 7.20
CA PHE A 114 -1.12 -15.98 6.80
C PHE A 114 -0.38 -17.30 6.54
N LEU A 115 0.78 -17.24 5.87
CA LEU A 115 1.64 -18.42 5.69
C LEU A 115 2.11 -19.00 7.03
N GLY A 116 2.49 -18.14 7.98
CA GLY A 116 2.87 -18.52 9.33
C GLY A 116 1.74 -19.25 10.07
N LEU A 117 0.52 -18.73 10.00
CA LEU A 117 -0.67 -19.39 10.56
C LEU A 117 -0.89 -20.78 9.94
N GLY A 118 -0.70 -20.92 8.62
CA GLY A 118 -0.79 -22.21 7.93
C GLY A 118 0.25 -23.22 8.40
N VAL A 119 1.52 -22.80 8.54
CA VAL A 119 2.60 -23.66 9.04
C VAL A 119 2.34 -24.10 10.47
N VAL A 120 1.93 -23.18 11.35
CA VAL A 120 1.59 -23.50 12.75
C VAL A 120 0.41 -24.47 12.81
N TYR A 121 -0.63 -24.24 12.01
CA TYR A 121 -1.78 -25.13 11.94
C TYR A 121 -1.39 -26.56 11.52
N LEU A 122 -0.59 -26.70 10.45
CA LEU A 122 -0.11 -28.00 10.00
C LEU A 122 0.78 -28.67 11.06
N TRP A 123 1.65 -27.90 11.71
CA TRP A 123 2.52 -28.41 12.78
C TRP A 123 1.69 -28.96 13.94
N ILE A 124 0.69 -28.23 14.42
CA ILE A 124 -0.24 -28.69 15.46
C ILE A 124 -0.99 -29.94 14.98
N ARG A 125 -1.51 -29.95 13.75
CA ARG A 125 -2.36 -31.04 13.25
C ARG A 125 -1.63 -32.38 13.09
N PHE A 126 -0.34 -32.35 12.74
CA PHE A 126 0.45 -33.54 12.40
C PHE A 126 1.48 -33.94 13.47
N LYS A 127 1.85 -33.06 14.40
CA LYS A 127 2.79 -33.38 15.49
C LYS A 127 2.18 -33.42 16.89
N LEU A 128 1.01 -32.79 17.10
CA LEU A 128 0.24 -32.90 18.34
C LEU A 128 -0.86 -33.96 18.15
#